data_AF-A0A0S8C8N9-F1
#
_entry.id   AF-A0A0S8C8N9-F1
#
_cell.length_a   1.000
_cell.length_b   1.000
_cell.length_c   1.000
_cell.angle_alpha   90.00
_cell.angle_beta   90.00
_cell.angle_gamma   90.00
#
_symmetry.space_group_name_H-M   'P 1'
#
loop_
_entity.id
_entity.type
_entity.pdbx_description
1 polymer ?
#
loop_
_entity_poly.entity_id
_entity_poly.type
_entity_poly.pdbx_seq_one_letter_code
_entity_poly.pdbx_strand_id
1 'polypeptide(L)'
;MRLNIKALSFAAGLLWGGAMLVVAWANLMWPDYGRAFLDLCASIYPGYQPGGGAGSVVSGTLYALVDGAIGGAVFAWLYNLIAR
;
A
#
# COMPACT_ATOMS: atom_id res chain seq x y z
N MET A 1 16.93 0.75 -20.91
CA MET A 1 17.11 0.10 -19.59
C MET A 1 15.94 -0.84 -19.33
N ARG A 2 16.12 -1.96 -18.63
CA ARG A 2 15.04 -2.92 -18.34
C ARG A 2 14.84 -3.05 -16.83
N LEU A 3 13.63 -2.77 -16.34
CA LEU A 3 13.28 -2.92 -14.93
C LEU A 3 13.12 -4.40 -14.57
N ASN A 4 13.67 -4.81 -13.43
CA ASN A 4 13.43 -6.14 -12.89
C ASN A 4 12.07 -6.17 -12.19
N ILE A 5 11.13 -6.95 -12.73
CA ILE A 5 9.75 -7.02 -12.26
C ILE A 5 9.67 -7.47 -10.79
N LYS A 6 10.45 -8.49 -10.39
CA LYS A 6 10.43 -9.01 -9.01
C LYS A 6 10.96 -7.98 -8.02
N ALA A 7 12.08 -7.35 -8.37
CA ALA A 7 12.70 -6.34 -7.52
C ALA A 7 11.78 -5.13 -7.35
N LEU A 8 11.17 -4.63 -8.44
CA LEU A 8 10.26 -3.48 -8.34
C LEU A 8 8.97 -3.82 -7.60
N SER A 9 8.40 -5.01 -7.85
CA SER A 9 7.23 -5.50 -7.12
C SER A 9 7.50 -5.54 -5.61
N PHE A 10 8.61 -6.15 -5.18
CA PHE A 10 8.94 -6.24 -3.76
C PHE A 10 9.20 -4.86 -3.14
N ALA A 11 9.95 -3.99 -3.82
CA ALA A 11 10.22 -2.65 -3.34
C ALA A 11 8.93 -1.80 -3.21
N ALA A 12 8.05 -1.86 -4.21
CA ALA A 12 6.77 -1.13 -4.20
C ALA A 12 5.83 -1.65 -3.11
N GLY A 13 5.73 -2.97 -2.94
CA GLY A 13 4.94 -3.58 -1.87
C GLY A 13 5.43 -3.18 -0.47
N LEU A 14 6.75 -3.23 -0.23
CA LEU A 14 7.32 -2.80 1.05
C LEU A 14 7.13 -1.30 1.29
N LEU A 15 7.30 -0.47 0.26
CA LEU A 15 7.13 0.98 0.39
C LEU A 15 5.67 1.34 0.70
N TRP A 16 4.72 0.79 -0.07
CA TRP A 16 3.30 1.09 0.09
C TRP A 16 2.72 0.49 1.38
N GLY A 17 3.02 -0.78 1.66
CA GLY A 17 2.64 -1.42 2.92
C GLY A 17 3.25 -0.73 4.14
N GLY A 18 4.53 -0.34 4.07
CA GLY A 18 5.21 0.40 5.13
C GLY A 18 4.61 1.80 5.37
N ALA A 19 4.30 2.54 4.30
CA ALA A 19 3.60 3.81 4.41
C ALA A 19 2.23 3.65 5.06
N MET A 20 1.45 2.64 4.62
CA MET A 20 0.15 2.33 5.20
C MET A 20 0.25 2.00 6.69
N LEU A 21 1.22 1.16 7.08
CA LEU A 21 1.48 0.81 8.48
C LEU A 21 1.75 2.05 9.33
N VAL A 22 2.68 2.91 8.90
CA VAL A 22 3.07 4.11 9.64
C VAL A 22 1.88 5.05 9.80
N VAL A 23 1.13 5.33 8.72
CA VAL A 23 0.00 6.27 8.78
C VAL A 23 -1.15 5.70 9.60
N ALA A 24 -1.52 4.43 9.40
CA ALA A 24 -2.60 3.80 10.14
C ALA A 24 -2.27 3.67 11.64
N TRP A 25 -1.01 3.38 11.98
CA TRP A 25 -0.56 3.34 13.37
C TRP A 25 -0.56 4.74 14.01
N ALA A 26 -0.05 5.75 13.31
CA ALA A 26 -0.08 7.14 13.78
C ALA A 26 -1.52 7.64 13.98
N ASN A 27 -2.44 7.23 13.11
CA ASN A 27 -3.87 7.54 13.25
C ASN A 27 -4.50 6.99 14.52
N LEU A 28 -4.02 5.85 15.06
CA LEU A 28 -4.50 5.33 16.34
C LEU A 28 -4.13 6.24 17.53
N MET A 29 -3.01 6.95 17.43
CA MET A 29 -2.56 7.90 18.46
C MET A 29 -3.16 9.30 18.23
N TRP A 30 -3.33 9.68 16.97
CA TRP A 30 -3.87 10.96 16.54
C TRP A 30 -5.00 10.74 15.52
N PRO A 31 -6.27 10.67 15.96
CA PRO A 31 -7.40 10.24 15.13
C PRO A 31 -7.58 10.98 13.79
N ASP A 32 -7.12 12.22 13.68
CA ASP A 32 -7.20 13.03 12.46
C ASP A 32 -5.98 12.85 11.52
N TYR A 33 -4.87 12.30 12.01
CA TYR A 33 -3.64 12.18 11.24
C TYR A 33 -3.83 11.21 10.06
N GLY A 34 -3.63 11.72 8.84
CA GLY A 34 -3.73 10.91 7.62
C GLY A 34 -5.14 10.40 7.30
N ARG A 35 -6.19 10.94 7.93
CA ARG A 35 -7.56 10.40 7.83
C ARG A 35 -8.05 10.27 6.39
N ALA A 36 -7.93 11.33 5.59
CA ALA A 36 -8.36 11.32 4.19
C ALA A 36 -7.64 10.25 3.34
N PHE A 37 -6.36 9.99 3.61
CA PHE A 37 -5.59 8.94 2.96
C PHE A 37 -6.12 7.55 3.35
N LEU A 38 -6.37 7.32 4.64
CA LEU A 38 -6.89 6.03 5.11
C LEU A 38 -8.33 5.78 4.63
N ASP A 39 -9.16 6.82 4.54
CA ASP A 39 -10.52 6.72 4.00
C ASP A 39 -10.50 6.38 2.49
N LEU A 40 -9.55 6.94 1.73
CA LEU A 40 -9.31 6.54 0.35
C LEU A 40 -8.96 5.04 0.27
N CYS A 41 -8.03 4.57 1.10
CA CYS A 41 -7.69 3.14 1.14
C CYS A 41 -8.89 2.28 1.57
N ALA A 42 -9.72 2.73 2.51
CA ALA A 42 -10.92 2.02 2.95
C ALA A 42 -11.99 1.93 1.86
N SER A 43 -12.04 2.88 0.93
CA SER A 43 -12.92 2.79 -0.23
C SER A 43 -12.54 1.67 -1.21
N ILE A 44 -11.30 1.17 -1.14
CA ILE A 44 -10.74 0.15 -2.04
C ILE A 44 -10.56 -1.20 -1.32
N TYR A 45 -10.21 -1.20 -0.03
CA TYR A 45 -9.85 -2.40 0.74
C TYR A 45 -11.05 -2.93 1.56
N PRO A 46 -11.70 -4.03 1.13
CA PRO A 46 -12.88 -4.53 1.82
C PRO A 46 -12.57 -4.95 3.26
N GLY A 47 -13.39 -4.47 4.20
CA GLY A 47 -13.25 -4.76 5.63
C GLY A 47 -12.15 -3.97 6.35
N TYR A 48 -11.44 -3.07 5.68
CA TYR A 48 -10.54 -2.12 6.33
C TYR A 48 -11.35 -0.95 6.91
N GLN A 49 -11.17 -0.65 8.20
CA GLN A 49 -11.87 0.41 8.92
C GLN A 49 -10.86 1.32 9.64
N PRO A 50 -10.55 2.51 9.10
CA PRO A 50 -9.58 3.41 9.71
C PRO A 50 -9.97 3.78 11.15
N GLY A 51 -9.03 3.61 12.08
CA GLY A 51 -9.27 3.80 13.52
C GLY A 51 -9.86 2.59 14.25
N GLY A 52 -10.14 1.47 13.57
CA GLY A 52 -10.69 0.22 14.16
C GLY A 52 -9.70 -0.58 15.03
N GLY A 53 -8.66 0.06 15.57
CA GLY A 53 -7.63 -0.57 16.40
C GLY A 53 -6.55 -1.35 15.62
N ALA A 54 -5.71 -2.06 16.36
CA ALA A 54 -4.53 -2.75 15.81
C ALA A 54 -4.87 -3.79 14.73
N GLY A 55 -6.00 -4.50 14.86
CA GLY A 55 -6.46 -5.46 13.86
C GLY A 55 -6.71 -4.80 12.50
N SER A 56 -7.28 -3.60 12.48
CA SER A 56 -7.48 -2.85 11.23
C SER A 56 -6.18 -2.31 10.66
N VAL A 57 -5.20 -1.94 11.50
CA VAL A 57 -3.86 -1.54 11.02
C VAL A 57 -3.19 -2.69 10.29
N VAL A 58 -3.24 -3.90 10.85
CA VAL A 58 -2.68 -5.11 10.23
C VAL A 58 -3.38 -5.42 8.92
N SER A 59 -4.71 -5.44 8.88
CA SER A 59 -5.46 -5.75 7.65
C SER A 59 -5.17 -4.73 6.54
N GLY A 60 -5.21 -3.43 6.84
CA GLY A 60 -4.89 -2.36 5.89
C GLY A 60 -3.46 -2.45 5.37
N THR A 61 -2.50 -2.77 6.25
CA THR A 61 -1.09 -2.95 5.88
C THR A 61 -0.91 -4.13 4.93
N LEU A 62 -1.55 -5.27 5.18
CA LEU A 62 -1.45 -6.46 4.32
C LEU A 62 -2.08 -6.21 2.95
N TYR A 63 -3.23 -5.54 2.89
CA TYR A 63 -3.82 -5.11 1.63
C TYR A 63 -2.87 -4.21 0.84
N ALA A 64 -2.31 -3.17 1.48
CA ALA A 64 -1.36 -2.27 0.83
C ALA A 64 -0.07 -2.98 0.39
N LEU A 65 0.42 -3.97 1.16
CA LEU A 65 1.61 -4.73 0.77
C LEU A 65 1.37 -5.51 -0.54
N VAL A 66 0.23 -6.18 -0.64
CA VAL A 66 -0.16 -6.95 -1.84
C VAL A 66 -0.47 -6.01 -3.01
N ASP A 67 -1.27 -4.97 -2.79
CA ASP A 67 -1.63 -3.98 -3.80
C ASP A 67 -0.40 -3.27 -4.37
N GLY A 68 0.50 -2.79 -3.50
CA GLY A 68 1.74 -2.16 -3.91
C GLY A 68 2.67 -3.11 -4.68
N ALA A 69 2.72 -4.39 -4.29
CA ALA A 69 3.51 -5.38 -5.00
C ALA A 69 2.95 -5.66 -6.41
N ILE A 70 1.63 -5.75 -6.55
CA ILE A 70 0.96 -5.90 -7.84
C ILE A 70 1.19 -4.66 -8.70
N GLY A 71 0.98 -3.46 -8.15
CA GLY A 71 1.23 -2.20 -8.84
C GLY A 71 2.66 -2.07 -9.35
N GLY A 72 3.65 -2.40 -8.52
CA GLY A 72 5.06 -2.42 -8.92
C GLY A 72 5.37 -3.44 -10.01
N ALA A 73 4.76 -4.64 -9.96
CA ALA A 73 4.93 -5.65 -10.99
C ALA A 73 4.35 -5.19 -12.34
N VAL A 74 3.13 -4.65 -12.31
CA VAL A 74 2.45 -4.09 -13.50
C VAL A 74 3.23 -2.93 -14.07
N PHE A 75 3.72 -2.01 -13.22
CA PHE A 75 4.53 -0.88 -13.66
C PHE A 75 5.82 -1.33 -14.37
N ALA A 76 6.58 -2.26 -13.76
CA ALA A 76 7.80 -2.77 -14.37
C ALA A 76 7.52 -3.47 -15.72
N TRP A 77 6.42 -4.22 -15.80
CA TRP A 77 6.01 -4.89 -17.02
C TRP A 77 5.65 -3.89 -18.13
N LEU A 78 4.79 -2.91 -17.84
CA LEU A 78 4.40 -1.87 -18.79
C LEU A 78 5.59 -1.05 -19.27
N TYR A 79 6.45 -0.62 -18.34
CA TYR A 79 7.67 0.12 -18.70
C TYR A 79 8.54 -0.67 -19.67
N ASN A 80 8.78 -1.96 -19.38
CA ASN A 80 9.60 -2.82 -20.25
C ASN A 80 8.94 -3.11 -21.61
N LEU A 81 7.60 -3.08 -21.67
CA LEU A 81 6.84 -3.26 -22.91
C LEU A 81 6.93 -2.02 -23.81
N ILE A 82 6.84 -0.83 -23.23
CA ILE A 82 6.81 0.45 -23.95
C ILE A 82 8.23 0.92 -24.32
N ALA A 83 9.19 0.77 -23.40
CA ALA A 83 10.59 1.17 -23.61
C ALA A 83 11.39 0.17 -24.47
N ARG A 84 10.69 -0.69 -25.19
CA ARG A 84 11.24 -1.81 -25.96
C ARG A 84 11.76 -1.36 -27.30
#